data_AF-Q0DA66-F1
#
_entry.id   AF-Q0DA66-F1
#
_cell.length_a   1.000
_cell.length_b   1.000
_cell.length_c   1.000
_cell.angle_alpha   90.00
_cell.angle_beta   90.00
_cell.angle_gamma   90.00
#
_symmetry.space_group_name_H-M   'P 1'
#
loop_
_entity.id
_entity.type
_entity.pdbx_description
1 polymer ?
#
loop_
_entity_poly.entity_id
_entity_poly.type
_entity_poly.pdbx_seq_one_letter_code
_entity_poly.pdbx_strand_id
1 'polypeptide(L)'
;MRAAAAASKAAGKEKSRRKGGGGGAGGGGGEQLLTDQVLSLRARLHLALALGLAKSDGGPKKWQSTDAGIQSHVLKAASAFLGCLTNEMLRLPPIKESISDILIALEGILQSKNVSVLIQATDVSLKLVSSVGNLARQYPVLEIVTCLASQLSANQITIAVSSASTLNCILNTLATARSSIHAEIWEALEKTDAVTSVIGALQNYSPDVHPLNYLMEMMSLLRIILWIWPSSRYHVWSNCNLMGKLAQYCVASEMDVAVRVLKLYAALGTPFLVITFFDLCIRICIDLFAIPLVSSYLPNLTVIQLYVGMVQWSF
;
A
#
# COMPACT_ATOMS: atom_id res chain seq x y z
N MET A 1 -54.15 43.83 -44.68
CA MET A 1 -53.04 44.74 -45.04
C MET A 1 -52.86 45.76 -43.92
N ARG A 2 -51.61 45.90 -43.44
CA ARG A 2 -51.00 47.05 -42.74
C ARG A 2 -51.61 47.52 -41.41
N ALA A 3 -50.88 47.25 -40.33
CA ALA A 3 -50.69 48.20 -39.24
C ALA A 3 -49.19 48.41 -39.03
N ALA A 4 -48.77 49.67 -39.14
CA ALA A 4 -47.41 50.15 -38.99
C ALA A 4 -47.09 50.39 -37.51
N ALA A 5 -45.88 50.03 -37.07
CA ALA A 5 -45.35 50.45 -35.77
C ALA A 5 -44.15 51.38 -36.00
N ALA A 6 -44.35 52.63 -35.60
CA ALA A 6 -43.38 53.71 -35.63
C ALA A 6 -42.40 53.62 -34.44
N ALA A 7 -41.19 54.09 -34.68
CA ALA A 7 -40.14 54.28 -33.69
C ALA A 7 -40.44 55.46 -32.75
N SER A 8 -39.91 55.40 -31.52
CA SER A 8 -39.53 56.61 -30.78
C SER A 8 -38.32 56.35 -29.88
N LYS A 9 -37.38 57.30 -29.95
CA LYS A 9 -36.09 57.37 -29.25
C LYS A 9 -36.20 58.17 -27.94
N ALA A 10 -35.07 58.18 -27.22
CA ALA A 10 -34.59 59.17 -26.24
C ALA A 10 -34.87 58.80 -24.77
N ALA A 11 -34.07 59.17 -23.77
CA ALA A 11 -32.69 59.63 -23.60
C ALA A 11 -32.54 59.83 -22.07
N GLY A 12 -31.38 59.56 -21.46
CA GLY A 12 -31.21 59.80 -20.02
C GLY A 12 -29.76 59.72 -19.52
N LYS A 13 -29.13 60.90 -19.42
CA LYS A 13 -27.90 61.29 -18.68
C LYS A 13 -27.85 60.70 -17.24
N GLU A 14 -26.76 60.12 -16.74
CA GLU A 14 -25.48 60.70 -16.26
C GLU A 14 -25.35 60.56 -14.71
N LYS A 15 -24.17 60.09 -14.23
CA LYS A 15 -23.36 60.65 -13.11
C LYS A 15 -22.65 59.60 -12.23
N SER A 16 -21.34 59.46 -12.48
CA SER A 16 -20.19 59.40 -11.54
C SER A 16 -20.39 59.06 -10.05
N ARG A 17 -19.66 58.05 -9.52
CA ARG A 17 -18.68 58.23 -8.42
C ARG A 17 -17.82 56.98 -8.14
N ARG A 18 -16.64 57.23 -7.57
CA ARG A 18 -15.47 56.36 -7.37
C ARG A 18 -15.49 55.51 -6.08
N LYS A 19 -14.68 54.44 -6.11
CA LYS A 19 -13.69 53.97 -5.09
C LYS A 19 -14.14 53.10 -3.89
N GLY A 20 -13.31 52.07 -3.64
CA GLY A 20 -13.18 51.29 -2.39
C GLY A 20 -13.75 49.87 -2.57
N GLY A 21 -12.97 48.79 -2.58
CA GLY A 21 -11.96 48.42 -1.59
C GLY A 21 -12.67 47.69 -0.44
N GLY A 22 -12.75 46.37 -0.51
CA GLY A 22 -13.35 45.53 0.52
C GLY A 22 -13.05 44.07 0.24
N GLY A 23 -12.13 43.50 1.01
CA GLY A 23 -11.60 42.15 0.83
C GLY A 23 -12.65 41.06 1.01
N GLY A 24 -12.62 40.11 0.08
CA GLY A 24 -13.14 38.76 0.28
C GLY A 24 -11.96 37.83 0.54
N ALA A 25 -11.50 37.78 1.79
CA ALA A 25 -10.68 36.68 2.27
C ALA A 25 -11.60 35.46 2.42
N GLY A 26 -11.54 34.54 1.46
CA GLY A 26 -12.30 33.29 1.55
C GLY A 26 -12.29 32.50 0.25
N GLY A 27 -11.41 31.50 0.16
CA GLY A 27 -11.59 30.40 -0.79
C GLY A 27 -10.45 30.07 -1.77
N GLY A 28 -9.28 30.72 -1.70
CA GLY A 28 -8.25 30.59 -2.76
C GLY A 28 -7.01 29.74 -2.47
N GLY A 29 -6.88 29.14 -1.27
CA GLY A 29 -5.61 28.51 -0.88
C GLY A 29 -5.29 27.18 -1.56
N GLY A 30 -6.29 26.47 -2.07
CA GLY A 30 -6.13 25.12 -2.63
C GLY A 30 -5.77 25.09 -4.12
N GLU A 31 -6.28 26.05 -4.91
CA GLU A 31 -6.01 26.11 -6.36
C GLU A 31 -4.59 26.59 -6.68
N GLN A 32 -3.99 27.39 -5.79
CA GLN A 32 -2.64 27.91 -5.94
C GLN A 32 -1.54 26.84 -5.79
N LEU A 33 -1.90 25.64 -5.32
CA LEU A 33 -0.99 24.50 -5.17
C LEU A 33 -0.86 23.68 -6.47
N LEU A 34 -1.80 23.78 -7.41
CA LEU A 34 -1.81 22.98 -8.63
C LEU A 34 -1.10 23.72 -9.75
N THR A 35 0.08 23.24 -10.13
CA THR A 35 0.81 23.76 -11.29
C THR A 35 0.13 23.34 -12.60
N ASP A 36 0.36 24.08 -13.68
CA ASP A 36 -0.11 23.73 -15.03
C ASP A 36 0.31 22.31 -15.45
N GLN A 37 1.47 21.87 -14.99
CA GLN A 37 1.97 20.52 -15.21
C GLN A 37 1.09 19.46 -14.53
N VAL A 38 0.71 19.66 -13.26
CA VAL A 38 -0.15 18.73 -12.52
C VAL A 38 -1.54 18.67 -13.15
N LEU A 39 -2.09 19.81 -13.56
CA LEU A 39 -3.38 19.88 -14.24
C LEU A 39 -3.35 19.16 -15.60
N SER A 40 -2.27 19.33 -16.37
CA SER A 40 -2.07 18.62 -17.65
C SER A 40 -1.97 17.10 -17.46
N LEU A 41 -1.20 16.64 -16.46
CA LEU A 41 -1.08 15.22 -16.13
C LEU A 41 -2.41 14.63 -15.65
N ARG A 42 -3.17 15.39 -14.84
CA ARG A 42 -4.52 15.02 -14.41
C ARG A 42 -5.47 14.88 -15.61
N ALA A 43 -5.47 15.83 -16.54
CA ALA A 43 -6.30 15.76 -17.74
C ALA A 43 -5.97 14.52 -18.59
N ARG A 44 -4.67 14.24 -18.80
CA ARG A 44 -4.21 13.03 -19.51
C ARG A 44 -4.65 11.74 -18.82
N LEU A 45 -4.57 11.69 -17.49
CA LEU A 45 -5.06 10.57 -16.70
C LEU A 45 -6.56 10.35 -16.92
N HIS A 46 -7.37 11.40 -16.81
CA HIS A 46 -8.83 11.30 -16.99
C HIS A 46 -9.23 10.89 -18.41
N LEU A 47 -8.53 11.38 -19.43
CA LEU A 47 -8.73 10.93 -20.82
C LEU A 47 -8.41 9.44 -20.97
N ALA A 48 -7.31 8.96 -20.38
CA ALA A 48 -6.95 7.54 -20.41
C ALA A 48 -7.98 6.68 -19.67
N LEU A 49 -8.40 7.10 -18.47
CA LEU A 49 -9.39 6.40 -17.65
C LEU A 49 -10.75 6.30 -18.35
N ALA A 50 -11.15 7.34 -19.10
CA ALA A 50 -12.40 7.35 -19.86
C ALA A 50 -12.47 6.26 -20.95
N LEU A 51 -11.32 5.73 -21.40
CA LEU A 51 -11.28 4.63 -22.37
C LEU A 51 -11.68 3.27 -21.79
N GLY A 52 -11.62 3.10 -20.47
CA GLY A 52 -11.89 1.83 -19.81
C GLY A 52 -12.90 1.88 -18.68
N LEU A 53 -13.17 3.06 -18.11
CA LEU A 53 -14.21 3.25 -17.11
C LEU A 53 -15.54 3.55 -17.78
N ALA A 54 -16.52 2.72 -17.50
CA ALA A 54 -17.91 2.96 -17.89
C ALA A 54 -18.80 3.00 -16.65
N LYS A 55 -19.82 3.86 -16.69
CA LYS A 55 -20.92 3.80 -15.73
C LYS A 55 -21.88 2.72 -16.24
N SER A 56 -22.14 1.68 -15.46
CA SER A 56 -23.29 0.82 -15.78
C SER A 56 -24.56 1.62 -15.55
N ASP A 57 -25.62 1.31 -16.30
CA ASP A 57 -26.88 2.04 -16.20
C ASP A 57 -27.40 1.98 -14.74
N GLY A 58 -27.36 3.11 -14.04
CA GLY A 58 -27.71 3.23 -12.62
C GLY A 58 -26.71 2.70 -11.58
N GLY A 59 -25.55 2.19 -11.97
CA GLY A 59 -24.57 1.56 -11.06
C GLY A 59 -23.28 2.37 -10.82
N PRO A 60 -22.44 1.94 -9.87
CA PRO A 60 -21.14 2.55 -9.63
C PRO A 60 -20.23 2.42 -10.86
N LYS A 61 -19.29 3.37 -11.02
CA LYS A 61 -18.28 3.35 -12.07
C LYS A 61 -17.44 2.07 -11.93
N LYS A 62 -17.26 1.32 -13.02
CA LYS A 62 -16.42 0.10 -13.04
C LYS A 62 -15.50 0.10 -14.24
N TRP A 63 -14.36 -0.56 -14.09
CA TRP A 63 -13.46 -0.85 -15.20
C TRP A 63 -14.01 -1.98 -16.07
N GLN A 64 -14.04 -1.79 -17.39
CA GLN A 64 -14.61 -2.74 -18.35
C GLN A 64 -13.65 -3.12 -19.49
N SER A 65 -12.56 -2.36 -19.71
CA SER A 65 -11.66 -2.63 -20.83
C SER A 65 -10.71 -3.80 -20.55
N THR A 66 -10.67 -4.76 -21.46
CA THR A 66 -9.73 -5.90 -21.45
C THR A 66 -8.55 -5.70 -22.39
N ASP A 67 -8.49 -4.58 -23.13
CA ASP A 67 -7.42 -4.29 -24.07
C ASP A 67 -6.12 -3.94 -23.32
N ALA A 68 -5.07 -4.74 -23.54
CA ALA A 68 -3.80 -4.58 -22.85
C ALA A 68 -3.11 -3.23 -23.15
N GLY A 69 -3.33 -2.67 -24.34
CA GLY A 69 -2.81 -1.36 -24.74
C GLY A 69 -3.47 -0.24 -23.94
N ILE A 70 -4.79 -0.26 -23.81
CA ILE A 70 -5.57 0.68 -23.00
C ILE A 70 -5.18 0.55 -21.51
N GLN A 71 -5.10 -0.68 -20.99
CA GLN A 71 -4.69 -0.93 -19.62
C GLN A 71 -3.29 -0.37 -19.34
N SER A 72 -2.30 -0.67 -20.19
CA SER A 72 -0.94 -0.13 -20.05
C SER A 72 -0.90 1.41 -20.17
N HIS A 73 -1.71 1.98 -21.07
CA HIS A 73 -1.79 3.43 -21.23
C HIS A 73 -2.30 4.12 -19.96
N VAL A 74 -3.36 3.58 -19.35
CA VAL A 74 -3.90 4.08 -18.08
C VAL A 74 -2.88 3.97 -16.95
N LEU A 75 -2.20 2.82 -16.83
CA LEU A 75 -1.19 2.61 -15.79
C LEU A 75 0.00 3.59 -15.93
N LYS A 76 0.45 3.85 -17.16
CA LYS A 76 1.50 4.85 -17.42
C LYS A 76 1.05 6.27 -17.07
N ALA A 77 -0.17 6.64 -17.43
CA ALA A 77 -0.75 7.94 -17.09
C ALA A 77 -0.91 8.12 -15.57
N ALA A 78 -1.39 7.09 -14.88
CA ALA A 78 -1.50 7.05 -13.42
C ALA A 78 -0.14 7.17 -12.75
N SER A 79 0.86 6.41 -13.20
CA SER A 79 2.22 6.50 -12.65
C SER A 79 2.83 7.89 -12.81
N ALA A 80 2.65 8.53 -13.97
CA ALA A 80 3.15 9.88 -14.21
C ALA A 80 2.44 10.91 -13.31
N PHE A 81 1.12 10.82 -13.18
CA PHE A 81 0.33 11.70 -12.30
C PHE A 81 0.73 11.51 -10.83
N LEU A 82 0.81 10.27 -10.33
CA LEU A 82 1.23 10.00 -8.95
C LEU A 82 2.64 10.52 -8.66
N GLY A 83 3.53 10.48 -9.66
CA GLY A 83 4.91 10.95 -9.52
C GLY A 83 5.06 12.45 -9.31
N CYS A 84 4.04 13.27 -9.56
CA CYS A 84 4.09 14.71 -9.35
C CYS A 84 3.29 15.20 -8.14
N LEU A 85 2.67 14.30 -7.37
CA LEU A 85 1.84 14.69 -6.21
C LEU A 85 2.69 14.93 -4.96
N THR A 86 2.36 15.99 -4.23
CA THR A 86 2.89 16.24 -2.88
C THR A 86 1.83 15.90 -1.82
N ASN A 87 2.26 15.76 -0.57
CA ASN A 87 1.37 15.48 0.57
C ASN A 87 0.25 16.53 0.75
N GLU A 88 0.51 17.78 0.36
CA GLU A 88 -0.49 18.85 0.42
C GLU A 88 -1.55 18.68 -0.68
N MET A 89 -1.12 18.33 -1.89
CA MET A 89 -2.01 18.09 -3.03
C MET A 89 -2.96 16.92 -2.79
N LEU A 90 -2.51 15.86 -2.11
CA LEU A 90 -3.33 14.68 -1.80
C LEU A 90 -4.58 15.00 -0.96
N ARG A 91 -4.60 16.14 -0.27
CA ARG A 91 -5.76 16.59 0.51
C ARG A 91 -6.81 17.31 -0.32
N LEU A 92 -6.46 17.75 -1.53
CA LEU A 92 -7.36 18.50 -2.40
C LEU A 92 -8.47 17.58 -2.95
N PRO A 93 -9.76 17.98 -2.90
CA PRO A 93 -10.87 17.21 -3.44
C PRO A 93 -10.67 16.66 -4.87
N PRO A 94 -10.21 17.45 -5.87
CA PRO A 94 -10.04 16.94 -7.24
C PRO A 94 -8.95 15.86 -7.36
N ILE A 95 -7.97 15.85 -6.45
CA ILE A 95 -6.93 14.82 -6.39
C ILE A 95 -7.49 13.56 -5.74
N LYS A 96 -8.31 13.70 -4.69
CA LYS A 96 -8.97 12.55 -4.06
C LYS A 96 -9.89 11.80 -5.02
N GLU A 97 -10.65 12.52 -5.85
CA GLU A 97 -11.47 11.92 -6.91
C GLU A 97 -10.62 11.16 -7.92
N SER A 98 -9.48 11.75 -8.33
CA SER A 98 -8.56 11.10 -9.28
C SER A 98 -7.96 9.83 -8.70
N ILE A 99 -7.60 9.83 -7.40
CA ILE A 99 -7.15 8.62 -6.70
C ILE A 99 -8.25 7.56 -6.66
N SER A 100 -9.48 7.95 -6.35
CA SER A 100 -10.63 7.03 -6.34
C SER A 100 -10.82 6.37 -7.71
N ASP A 101 -10.72 7.13 -8.79
CA ASP A 101 -10.82 6.59 -10.15
C ASP A 101 -9.65 5.66 -10.52
N ILE A 102 -8.44 5.95 -10.06
CA ILE A 102 -7.28 5.05 -10.23
C ILE A 102 -7.53 3.74 -9.49
N LEU A 103 -8.06 3.77 -8.26
CA LEU A 103 -8.35 2.56 -7.48
C LEU A 103 -9.37 1.66 -8.20
N ILE A 104 -10.44 2.24 -8.75
CA ILE A 104 -11.44 1.50 -9.53
C ILE A 104 -10.81 0.88 -10.79
N ALA A 105 -9.91 1.60 -11.46
CA ALA A 105 -9.18 1.05 -12.61
C ALA A 105 -8.25 -0.09 -12.19
N LEU A 106 -7.48 0.08 -11.11
CA LEU A 106 -6.57 -0.95 -10.58
C LEU A 106 -7.32 -2.22 -10.18
N GLU A 107 -8.47 -2.10 -9.53
CA GLU A 107 -9.34 -3.23 -9.18
C GLU A 107 -9.63 -4.13 -10.39
N GLY A 108 -10.01 -3.53 -11.53
CA GLY A 108 -10.29 -4.30 -12.76
C GLY A 108 -9.04 -4.77 -13.49
N ILE A 109 -7.97 -3.95 -13.51
CA ILE A 109 -6.74 -4.26 -14.25
C ILE A 109 -5.91 -5.35 -13.55
N LEU A 110 -5.91 -5.41 -12.22
CA LEU A 110 -5.22 -6.46 -11.45
C LEU A 110 -5.82 -7.86 -11.66
N GLN A 111 -6.99 -7.95 -12.28
CA GLN A 111 -7.61 -9.22 -12.70
C GLN A 111 -7.22 -9.63 -14.13
N SER A 112 -6.37 -8.85 -14.80
CA SER A 112 -5.91 -9.15 -16.16
C SER A 112 -5.07 -10.42 -16.20
N LYS A 113 -5.21 -11.20 -17.28
CA LYS A 113 -4.35 -12.39 -17.52
C LYS A 113 -3.01 -12.01 -18.16
N ASN A 114 -2.83 -10.74 -18.55
CA ASN A 114 -1.62 -10.30 -19.21
C ASN A 114 -0.53 -9.96 -18.19
N VAL A 115 0.53 -10.76 -18.17
CA VAL A 115 1.67 -10.61 -17.24
C VAL A 115 2.30 -9.21 -17.29
N SER A 116 2.47 -8.64 -18.48
CA SER A 116 3.09 -7.31 -18.62
C SER A 116 2.23 -6.19 -18.06
N VAL A 117 0.90 -6.35 -18.12
CA VAL A 117 -0.06 -5.42 -17.51
C VAL A 117 -0.09 -5.62 -16.01
N LEU A 118 -0.10 -6.87 -15.53
CA LEU A 118 -0.08 -7.17 -14.09
C LEU A 118 1.16 -6.57 -13.40
N ILE A 119 2.35 -6.71 -13.98
CA ILE A 119 3.58 -6.09 -13.45
C ILE A 119 3.40 -4.58 -13.30
N GLN A 120 2.90 -3.91 -14.35
CA GLN A 120 2.63 -2.47 -14.29
C GLN A 120 1.56 -2.12 -13.24
N ALA A 121 0.53 -2.95 -13.10
CA ALA A 121 -0.57 -2.71 -12.19
C ALA A 121 -0.15 -2.86 -10.73
N THR A 122 0.65 -3.87 -10.38
CA THR A 122 1.21 -4.03 -9.04
C THR A 122 2.16 -2.87 -8.70
N ASP A 123 2.99 -2.44 -9.64
CA ASP A 123 3.92 -1.33 -9.42
C ASP A 123 3.21 0.02 -9.23
N VAL A 124 2.15 0.27 -10.01
CA VAL A 124 1.30 1.46 -9.83
C VAL A 124 0.54 1.37 -8.51
N SER A 125 0.09 0.19 -8.10
CA SER A 125 -0.57 -0.02 -6.80
C SER A 125 0.38 0.30 -5.65
N LEU A 126 1.62 -0.20 -5.70
CA LEU A 126 2.66 0.13 -4.73
C LEU A 126 2.89 1.64 -4.67
N LYS A 127 3.13 2.27 -5.83
CA LYS A 127 3.37 3.71 -5.92
C LYS A 127 2.20 4.52 -5.36
N LEU A 128 0.97 4.11 -5.65
CA LEU A 128 -0.23 4.77 -5.14
C LEU A 128 -0.28 4.71 -3.61
N VAL A 129 -0.16 3.51 -3.04
CA VAL A 129 -0.25 3.33 -1.58
C VAL A 129 0.91 4.05 -0.87
N SER A 130 2.13 4.00 -1.41
CA SER A 130 3.28 4.73 -0.87
C SER A 130 3.10 6.25 -0.94
N SER A 131 2.45 6.76 -2.00
CA SER A 131 2.18 8.20 -2.14
C SER A 131 1.07 8.66 -1.20
N VAL A 132 -0.03 7.91 -1.14
CA VAL A 132 -1.23 8.26 -0.35
C VAL A 132 -0.99 8.05 1.16
N GLY A 133 -0.15 7.08 1.53
CA GLY A 133 0.21 6.78 2.91
C GLY A 133 -1.02 6.58 3.80
N ASN A 134 -1.06 7.27 4.95
CA ASN A 134 -2.16 7.17 5.92
C ASN A 134 -3.53 7.59 5.38
N LEU A 135 -3.58 8.33 4.27
CA LEU A 135 -4.85 8.70 3.63
C LEU A 135 -5.52 7.48 2.97
N ALA A 136 -4.82 6.36 2.80
CA ALA A 136 -5.36 5.14 2.20
C ALA A 136 -6.59 4.61 2.98
N ARG A 137 -6.68 4.93 4.29
CA ARG A 137 -7.83 4.59 5.15
C ARG A 137 -9.16 5.19 4.69
N GLN A 138 -9.12 6.24 3.87
CA GLN A 138 -10.31 6.94 3.38
C GLN A 138 -10.89 6.27 2.12
N TYR A 139 -10.18 5.29 1.55
CA TYR A 139 -10.54 4.65 0.30
C TYR A 139 -10.98 3.20 0.49
N PRO A 140 -11.90 2.70 -0.35
CA PRO A 140 -12.22 1.27 -0.39
C PRO A 140 -11.01 0.53 -0.99
N VAL A 141 -10.32 -0.26 -0.16
CA VAL A 141 -9.11 -1.02 -0.57
C VAL A 141 -9.32 -2.52 -0.59
N LEU A 142 -10.49 -3.02 -0.15
CA LEU A 142 -10.75 -4.44 0.02
C LEU A 142 -10.51 -5.25 -1.26
N GLU A 143 -11.09 -4.81 -2.39
CA GLU A 143 -10.96 -5.54 -3.66
C GLU A 143 -9.52 -5.56 -4.17
N ILE A 144 -8.78 -4.46 -3.99
CA ILE A 144 -7.36 -4.40 -4.33
C ILE A 144 -6.56 -5.34 -3.43
N VAL A 145 -6.87 -5.40 -2.14
CA VAL A 145 -6.24 -6.35 -1.21
C VAL A 145 -6.50 -7.79 -1.66
N THR A 146 -7.74 -8.14 -1.99
CA THR A 146 -8.09 -9.47 -2.51
C THR A 146 -7.31 -9.80 -3.79
N CYS A 147 -7.26 -8.86 -4.74
CA CYS A 147 -6.52 -9.04 -5.98
C CYS A 147 -5.01 -9.26 -5.71
N LEU A 148 -4.37 -8.38 -4.94
CA LEU A 148 -2.94 -8.49 -4.63
C LEU A 148 -2.61 -9.76 -3.85
N ALA A 149 -3.48 -10.17 -2.92
CA ALA A 149 -3.29 -11.40 -2.14
C ALA A 149 -3.31 -12.64 -3.04
N SER A 150 -4.22 -12.69 -4.04
CA SER A 150 -4.23 -13.75 -5.04
C SER A 150 -2.95 -13.81 -5.89
N GLN A 151 -2.24 -12.69 -6.05
CA GLN A 151 -1.01 -12.61 -6.82
C GLN A 151 0.25 -12.99 -6.01
N LEU A 152 0.14 -13.29 -4.71
CA LEU A 152 1.28 -13.73 -3.89
C LEU A 152 1.83 -15.09 -4.33
N SER A 153 0.98 -15.93 -4.91
CA SER A 153 1.32 -17.25 -5.48
C SER A 153 1.69 -17.18 -6.97
N ALA A 154 1.85 -15.99 -7.54
CA ALA A 154 2.20 -15.84 -8.95
C ALA A 154 3.58 -16.43 -9.26
N ASN A 155 3.68 -17.14 -10.38
CA ASN A 155 4.95 -17.71 -10.87
C ASN A 155 6.01 -16.63 -11.15
N GLN A 156 5.58 -15.41 -11.48
CA GLN A 156 6.47 -14.30 -11.75
C GLN A 156 6.83 -13.59 -10.43
N ILE A 157 8.07 -13.78 -9.98
CA ILE A 157 8.59 -13.22 -8.72
C ILE A 157 8.34 -11.71 -8.62
N THR A 158 8.50 -10.96 -9.71
CA THR A 158 8.29 -9.51 -9.72
C THR A 158 6.87 -9.10 -9.31
N ILE A 159 5.86 -9.85 -9.76
CA ILE A 159 4.46 -9.65 -9.38
C ILE A 159 4.29 -9.96 -7.89
N ALA A 160 4.80 -11.10 -7.43
CA ALA A 160 4.68 -11.51 -6.03
C ALA A 160 5.36 -10.52 -5.06
N VAL A 161 6.56 -10.02 -5.39
CA VAL A 161 7.28 -8.99 -4.62
C VAL A 161 6.49 -7.70 -4.54
N SER A 162 6.02 -7.19 -5.68
CA SER A 162 5.30 -5.92 -5.76
C SER A 162 3.95 -6.01 -5.03
N SER A 163 3.25 -7.13 -5.15
CA SER A 163 2.03 -7.44 -4.38
C SER A 163 2.28 -7.52 -2.88
N ALA A 164 3.32 -8.24 -2.44
CA ALA A 164 3.66 -8.36 -1.03
C ALA A 164 4.02 -7.01 -0.40
N SER A 165 4.81 -6.21 -1.12
CA SER A 165 5.19 -4.85 -0.72
C SER A 165 3.97 -3.96 -0.56
N THR A 166 3.07 -3.98 -1.56
CA THR A 166 1.85 -3.17 -1.57
C THR A 166 0.92 -3.55 -0.42
N LEU A 167 0.68 -4.85 -0.24
CA LEU A 167 -0.11 -5.37 0.88
C LEU A 167 0.50 -4.97 2.22
N ASN A 168 1.81 -5.13 2.40
CA ASN A 168 2.49 -4.72 3.61
C ASN A 168 2.27 -3.21 3.89
N CYS A 169 2.35 -2.34 2.89
CA CYS A 169 2.05 -0.91 3.05
C CYS A 169 0.59 -0.62 3.43
N ILE A 170 -0.37 -1.29 2.77
CA ILE A 170 -1.81 -1.17 3.08
C ILE A 170 -2.06 -1.62 4.53
N LEU A 171 -1.57 -2.80 4.89
CA LEU A 171 -1.77 -3.38 6.21
C LEU A 171 -1.11 -2.56 7.32
N ASN A 172 0.10 -2.04 7.15
CA ASN A 172 0.71 -1.14 8.13
C ASN A 172 -0.12 0.15 8.32
N THR A 173 -0.70 0.66 7.23
CA THR A 173 -1.59 1.82 7.30
C THR A 173 -2.88 1.51 8.06
N LEU A 174 -3.44 0.31 7.88
CA LEU A 174 -4.68 -0.13 8.50
C LEU A 174 -4.53 -0.70 9.91
N ALA A 175 -3.33 -1.14 10.30
CA ALA A 175 -3.04 -1.69 11.63
C ALA A 175 -3.38 -0.72 12.78
N THR A 176 -3.43 0.58 12.48
CA THR A 176 -3.79 1.64 13.44
C THR A 176 -5.16 2.27 13.14
N ALA A 177 -5.97 1.65 12.28
CA ALA A 177 -7.33 2.08 11.91
C ALA A 177 -8.42 1.30 12.69
N ARG A 178 -9.70 1.68 12.51
CA ARG A 178 -10.85 1.07 13.20
C ARG A 178 -11.01 -0.42 12.88
N SER A 179 -11.56 -1.19 13.83
CA SER A 179 -11.59 -2.66 13.83
C SER A 179 -12.48 -3.33 12.78
N SER A 180 -13.51 -2.65 12.23
CA SER A 180 -14.48 -3.32 11.36
C SER A 180 -13.90 -3.79 10.03
N ILE A 181 -12.98 -3.02 9.44
CA ILE A 181 -12.34 -3.37 8.15
C ILE A 181 -11.34 -4.54 8.29
N HIS A 182 -10.87 -4.83 9.51
CA HIS A 182 -9.91 -5.92 9.74
C HIS A 182 -10.54 -7.29 9.52
N ALA A 183 -11.85 -7.45 9.78
CA ALA A 183 -12.56 -8.70 9.55
C ALA A 183 -12.71 -9.00 8.06
N GLU A 184 -13.17 -8.03 7.27
CA GLU A 184 -13.32 -8.16 5.81
C GLU A 184 -11.98 -8.43 5.12
N ILE A 185 -10.92 -7.74 5.54
CA ILE A 185 -9.57 -7.97 5.00
C ILE A 185 -9.06 -9.35 5.39
N TRP A 186 -9.30 -9.80 6.62
CA TRP A 186 -8.90 -11.14 7.03
C TRP A 186 -9.58 -12.22 6.20
N GLU A 187 -10.89 -12.12 5.99
CA GLU A 187 -11.65 -13.03 5.14
C GLU A 187 -11.08 -13.07 3.70
N ALA A 188 -10.70 -11.91 3.15
CA ALA A 188 -10.06 -11.84 1.84
C ALA A 188 -8.68 -12.55 1.81
N LEU A 189 -7.87 -12.40 2.87
CA LEU A 189 -6.57 -13.07 2.99
C LEU A 189 -6.71 -14.59 3.16
N GLU A 190 -7.71 -15.05 3.90
CA GLU A 190 -8.03 -16.47 4.05
C GLU A 190 -8.51 -17.06 2.72
N LYS A 191 -9.46 -16.41 2.04
CA LYS A 191 -10.01 -16.85 0.75
C LYS A 191 -8.96 -16.99 -0.35
N THR A 192 -7.87 -16.22 -0.26
CA THR A 192 -6.78 -16.22 -1.24
C THR A 192 -5.59 -17.07 -0.80
N ASP A 193 -5.68 -17.78 0.32
CA ASP A 193 -4.58 -18.56 0.90
C ASP A 193 -3.29 -17.74 1.05
N ALA A 194 -3.42 -16.45 1.39
CA ALA A 194 -2.32 -15.50 1.39
C ALA A 194 -1.21 -15.92 2.37
N VAL A 195 -1.59 -16.35 3.59
CA VAL A 195 -0.64 -16.81 4.61
C VAL A 195 0.10 -18.04 4.14
N THR A 196 -0.60 -19.03 3.58
CA THR A 196 0.00 -20.25 3.05
C THR A 196 0.96 -19.96 1.90
N SER A 197 0.58 -19.04 0.99
CA SER A 197 1.43 -18.59 -0.11
C SER A 197 2.72 -17.94 0.39
N VAL A 198 2.62 -17.07 1.40
CA VAL A 198 3.79 -16.43 2.03
C VAL A 198 4.68 -17.45 2.75
N ILE A 199 4.11 -18.40 3.50
CA ILE A 199 4.87 -19.49 4.13
C ILE A 199 5.63 -20.31 3.07
N GLY A 200 4.94 -20.70 1.99
CA GLY A 200 5.54 -21.44 0.89
C GLY A 200 6.69 -20.67 0.23
N ALA A 201 6.51 -19.37 0.00
CA ALA A 201 7.55 -18.49 -0.54
C ALA A 201 8.81 -18.46 0.36
N LEU A 202 8.63 -18.34 1.68
CA LEU A 202 9.74 -18.33 2.65
C LEU A 202 10.46 -19.68 2.74
N GLN A 203 9.73 -20.79 2.61
CA GLN A 203 10.29 -22.14 2.65
C GLN A 203 11.06 -22.50 1.38
N ASN A 204 10.53 -22.10 0.22
CA ASN A 204 11.08 -22.40 -1.09
C ASN A 204 12.13 -21.38 -1.55
N TYR A 205 12.39 -20.33 -0.77
CA TYR A 205 13.45 -19.38 -1.07
C TYR A 205 14.81 -20.07 -1.16
N SER A 206 15.54 -19.71 -2.21
CA SER A 206 16.91 -20.11 -2.48
C SER A 206 17.63 -18.92 -3.10
N PRO A 207 18.81 -18.52 -2.60
CA PRO A 207 19.54 -17.36 -3.10
C PRO A 207 19.99 -17.50 -4.57
N ASP A 208 20.10 -18.73 -5.08
CA ASP A 208 20.48 -19.00 -6.48
C ASP A 208 19.33 -18.74 -7.47
N VAL A 209 18.09 -18.78 -6.98
CA VAL A 209 16.88 -18.74 -7.81
C VAL A 209 16.09 -17.45 -7.58
N HIS A 210 16.13 -16.91 -6.35
CA HIS A 210 15.28 -15.82 -5.92
C HIS A 210 16.11 -14.63 -5.45
N PRO A 211 15.72 -13.40 -5.82
CA PRO A 211 16.40 -12.22 -5.35
C PRO A 211 16.10 -11.98 -3.85
N LEU A 212 17.05 -11.39 -3.13
CA LEU A 212 16.95 -11.17 -1.68
C LEU A 212 15.69 -10.38 -1.27
N ASN A 213 15.28 -9.41 -2.09
CA ASN A 213 14.08 -8.62 -1.82
C ASN A 213 12.80 -9.49 -1.76
N TYR A 214 12.75 -10.62 -2.48
CA TYR A 214 11.64 -11.57 -2.38
C TYR A 214 11.49 -12.13 -0.97
N LEU A 215 12.58 -12.60 -0.36
CA LEU A 215 12.60 -13.06 1.03
C LEU A 215 12.16 -11.95 1.99
N MET A 216 12.74 -10.75 1.82
CA MET A 216 12.52 -9.62 2.71
C MET A 216 11.08 -9.11 2.73
N GLU A 217 10.44 -9.02 1.55
CA GLU A 217 9.05 -8.59 1.45
C GLU A 217 8.07 -9.63 2.00
N MET A 218 8.32 -10.92 1.74
CA MET A 218 7.49 -12.00 2.29
C MET A 218 7.57 -12.06 3.82
N MET A 219 8.77 -11.90 4.40
CA MET A 219 8.92 -11.81 5.87
C MET A 219 8.19 -10.59 6.45
N SER A 220 8.27 -9.45 5.76
CA SER A 220 7.64 -8.20 6.21
C SER A 220 6.12 -8.29 6.19
N LEU A 221 5.56 -8.89 5.13
CA LEU A 221 4.15 -9.17 5.01
C LEU A 221 3.67 -10.16 6.08
N LEU A 222 4.38 -11.27 6.28
CA LEU A 222 4.01 -12.25 7.31
C LEU A 222 3.99 -11.61 8.71
N ARG A 223 5.02 -10.81 9.03
CA ARG A 223 5.11 -10.11 10.30
C ARG A 223 3.90 -9.20 10.55
N ILE A 224 3.48 -8.40 9.57
CA ILE A 224 2.34 -7.49 9.76
C ILE A 224 1.01 -8.25 9.86
N ILE A 225 0.85 -9.36 9.13
CA ILE A 225 -0.32 -10.23 9.26
C ILE A 225 -0.41 -10.79 10.69
N LEU A 226 0.68 -11.35 11.21
CA LEU A 226 0.74 -11.91 12.57
C LEU A 226 0.52 -10.86 13.66
N TRP A 227 0.91 -9.62 13.38
CA TRP A 227 0.71 -8.48 14.27
C TRP A 227 -0.79 -8.10 14.36
N ILE A 228 -1.48 -7.99 13.23
CA ILE A 228 -2.89 -7.57 13.17
C ILE A 228 -3.82 -8.70 13.62
N TRP A 229 -3.53 -9.96 13.24
CA TRP A 229 -4.40 -11.11 13.49
C TRP A 229 -3.69 -12.19 14.32
N PRO A 230 -3.78 -12.12 15.67
CA PRO A 230 -3.19 -13.10 16.56
C PRO A 230 -3.61 -14.56 16.29
N SER A 231 -4.82 -14.78 15.78
CA SER A 231 -5.34 -16.12 15.43
C SER A 231 -4.46 -16.86 14.42
N SER A 232 -3.75 -16.13 13.56
CA SER A 232 -2.85 -16.72 12.56
C SER A 232 -1.54 -17.27 13.15
N ARG A 233 -1.16 -16.85 14.36
CA ARG A 233 0.16 -17.14 14.95
C ARG A 233 0.39 -18.62 15.19
N TYR A 234 -0.61 -19.35 15.69
CA TYR A 234 -0.47 -20.78 15.95
C TYR A 234 -0.21 -21.57 14.66
N HIS A 235 -0.94 -21.26 13.58
CA HIS A 235 -0.74 -21.91 12.28
C HIS A 235 0.67 -21.67 11.73
N VAL A 236 1.20 -20.45 11.86
CA VAL A 236 2.56 -20.13 11.41
C VAL A 236 3.62 -20.77 12.31
N TRP A 237 3.45 -20.67 13.63
CA TRP A 237 4.40 -21.20 14.63
C TRP A 237 4.53 -22.72 14.59
N SER A 238 3.41 -23.43 14.43
CA SER A 238 3.37 -24.90 14.37
C SER A 238 4.02 -25.48 13.11
N ASN A 239 4.35 -24.65 12.12
CA ASN A 239 5.03 -25.09 10.91
C ASN A 239 6.56 -25.25 11.15
N CYS A 240 6.97 -26.44 11.57
CA CYS A 240 8.37 -26.76 11.89
C CYS A 240 9.34 -26.49 10.73
N ASN A 241 8.90 -26.73 9.48
CA ASN A 241 9.73 -26.49 8.30
C ASN A 241 10.03 -25.00 8.11
N LEU A 242 9.03 -24.14 8.32
CA LEU A 242 9.22 -22.69 8.28
C LEU A 242 10.15 -22.25 9.42
N MET A 243 9.90 -22.73 10.65
CA MET A 243 10.72 -22.37 11.81
C MET A 243 12.19 -22.76 11.61
N GLY A 244 12.47 -23.96 11.04
CA GLY A 244 13.81 -24.39 10.69
C GLY A 244 14.49 -23.48 9.65
N LYS A 245 13.76 -23.07 8.60
CA LYS A 245 14.26 -22.13 7.58
C LYS A 245 14.56 -20.74 8.16
N LEU A 246 13.67 -20.20 8.98
CA LEU A 246 13.88 -18.91 9.63
C LEU A 246 15.12 -18.92 10.54
N ALA A 247 15.33 -19.99 11.30
CA ALA A 247 16.52 -20.16 12.12
C ALA A 247 17.81 -20.16 11.28
N GLN A 248 17.79 -20.83 10.12
CA GLN A 248 18.92 -20.80 9.16
C GLN A 248 19.17 -19.39 8.64
N TYR A 249 18.13 -18.66 8.25
CA TYR A 249 18.26 -17.28 7.78
C TYR A 249 18.85 -16.37 8.86
N CYS A 250 18.49 -16.56 10.13
CA CYS A 250 19.02 -15.77 11.24
C CYS A 250 20.53 -15.95 11.46
N VAL A 251 21.07 -17.14 11.16
CA VAL A 251 22.49 -17.46 11.41
C VAL A 251 23.37 -17.21 10.18
N ALA A 252 22.85 -17.47 8.99
CA ALA A 252 23.64 -17.50 7.75
C ALA A 252 23.56 -16.22 6.91
N SER A 253 22.71 -15.26 7.27
CA SER A 253 22.40 -14.12 6.39
C SER A 253 22.97 -12.80 6.90
N GLU A 254 22.94 -11.80 6.02
CA GLU A 254 23.25 -10.41 6.35
C GLU A 254 22.42 -9.89 7.53
N MET A 255 22.96 -8.90 8.25
CA MET A 255 22.35 -8.34 9.47
C MET A 255 20.89 -7.92 9.26
N ASP A 256 20.55 -7.35 8.10
CA ASP A 256 19.19 -6.93 7.78
C ASP A 256 18.19 -8.08 7.73
N VAL A 257 18.61 -9.25 7.22
CA VAL A 257 17.78 -10.45 7.19
C VAL A 257 17.56 -10.98 8.60
N ALA A 258 18.63 -11.06 9.40
CA ALA A 258 18.56 -11.49 10.80
C ALA A 258 17.62 -10.60 11.62
N VAL A 259 17.71 -9.27 11.47
CA VAL A 259 16.80 -8.31 12.13
C VAL A 259 15.35 -8.57 11.74
N ARG A 260 15.05 -8.88 10.47
CA ARG A 260 13.67 -9.17 10.06
C ARG A 260 13.16 -10.50 10.59
N VAL A 261 13.99 -11.53 10.65
CA VAL A 261 13.65 -12.81 11.28
C VAL A 261 13.34 -12.61 12.76
N LEU A 262 14.16 -11.84 13.49
CA LEU A 262 13.91 -11.53 14.90
C LEU A 262 12.61 -10.75 15.11
N LYS A 263 12.31 -9.78 14.23
CA LYS A 263 11.02 -9.08 14.24
C LYS A 263 9.84 -10.00 13.95
N LEU A 264 10.02 -11.01 13.10
CA LEU A 264 9.00 -12.02 12.82
C LEU A 264 8.78 -12.93 14.04
N TYR A 265 9.83 -13.38 14.72
CA TYR A 265 9.72 -14.10 15.99
C TYR A 265 9.03 -13.26 17.08
N ALA A 266 9.33 -11.97 17.17
CA ALA A 266 8.61 -11.06 18.07
C ALA A 266 7.10 -11.04 17.79
N ALA A 267 6.69 -11.02 16.52
CA ALA A 267 5.28 -11.05 16.14
C ALA A 267 4.60 -12.40 16.44
N LEU A 268 5.37 -13.50 16.48
CA LEU A 268 4.87 -14.83 16.87
C LEU A 268 4.70 -14.96 18.38
N GLY A 269 5.68 -14.50 19.15
CA GLY A 269 5.80 -14.70 20.60
C GLY A 269 5.09 -13.66 21.48
N THR A 270 4.16 -12.86 20.95
CA THR A 270 3.57 -11.71 21.68
C THR A 270 2.18 -12.00 22.27
N PRO A 271 2.04 -12.46 23.52
CA PRO A 271 0.95 -11.97 24.35
C PRO A 271 1.28 -10.53 24.75
N PHE A 272 0.26 -9.66 24.78
CA PHE A 272 0.29 -8.18 24.85
C PHE A 272 1.28 -7.51 25.86
N LEU A 273 1.85 -8.25 26.83
CA LEU A 273 2.79 -7.76 27.84
C LEU A 273 4.29 -7.91 27.47
N VAL A 274 4.63 -8.68 26.44
CA VAL A 274 6.03 -8.96 26.06
C VAL A 274 6.64 -7.85 25.18
N ILE A 275 5.82 -6.98 24.59
CA ILE A 275 6.24 -5.99 23.57
C ILE A 275 7.26 -4.97 24.11
N THR A 276 7.05 -4.43 25.32
CA THR A 276 7.97 -3.42 25.88
C THR A 276 9.30 -4.01 26.29
N PHE A 277 9.33 -5.27 26.73
CA PHE A 277 10.55 -5.96 27.13
C PHE A 277 11.31 -6.52 25.93
N PHE A 278 10.61 -7.00 24.90
CA PHE A 278 11.23 -7.60 23.72
C PHE A 278 11.78 -6.57 22.73
N ASP A 279 11.11 -5.43 22.53
CA ASP A 279 11.69 -4.30 21.77
C ASP A 279 12.94 -3.75 22.48
N LEU A 280 12.94 -3.76 23.82
CA LEU A 280 14.12 -3.41 24.62
C LEU A 280 15.23 -4.45 24.45
N CYS A 281 14.92 -5.76 24.50
CA CYS A 281 15.90 -6.82 24.29
C CYS A 281 16.47 -6.84 22.86
N ILE A 282 15.65 -6.63 21.82
CA ILE A 282 16.14 -6.52 20.44
C ILE A 282 17.03 -5.28 20.29
N ARG A 283 16.63 -4.15 20.85
CA ARG A 283 17.43 -2.91 20.80
C ARG A 283 18.75 -3.09 21.55
N ILE A 284 18.72 -3.73 22.72
CA ILE A 284 19.94 -4.12 23.47
C ILE A 284 20.79 -5.09 22.67
N CYS A 285 20.24 -6.13 22.05
CA CYS A 285 21.01 -7.09 21.26
C CYS A 285 21.65 -6.45 20.02
N ILE A 286 20.95 -5.54 19.35
CA ILE A 286 21.48 -4.75 18.24
C ILE A 286 22.60 -3.83 18.75
N ASP A 287 22.38 -3.13 19.86
CA ASP A 287 23.38 -2.24 20.46
C ASP A 287 24.60 -3.02 21.01
N LEU A 288 24.42 -4.25 21.52
CA LEU A 288 25.50 -5.12 22.00
C LEU A 288 26.36 -5.66 20.84
N PHE A 289 25.73 -5.99 19.71
CA PHE A 289 26.44 -6.43 18.50
C PHE A 289 27.14 -5.26 17.77
N ALA A 290 26.69 -4.02 17.97
CA ALA A 290 27.31 -2.82 17.42
C ALA A 290 28.55 -2.35 18.22
N ILE A 291 28.81 -2.91 19.40
CA ILE A 291 30.00 -2.61 20.22
C ILE A 291 31.07 -3.69 19.97
N PRO A 292 32.26 -3.38 19.43
CA PRO A 292 33.28 -4.38 19.09
C PRO A 292 33.95 -5.11 20.28
N LEU A 293 33.46 -4.94 21.51
CA LEU A 293 34.20 -5.25 22.73
C LEU A 293 33.62 -6.37 23.61
N VAL A 294 32.50 -6.99 23.25
CA VAL A 294 31.87 -8.05 24.07
C VAL A 294 32.12 -9.48 23.54
N SER A 295 32.98 -9.63 22.52
CA SER A 295 33.34 -10.95 21.98
C SER A 295 34.21 -11.82 22.92
N SER A 296 34.70 -11.28 24.04
CA SER A 296 35.70 -11.95 24.89
C SER A 296 35.15 -12.64 26.16
N TYR A 297 33.87 -12.48 26.51
CA TYR A 297 33.38 -12.96 27.82
C TYR A 297 32.25 -14.00 27.84
N LEU A 298 31.62 -14.35 26.71
CA LEU A 298 30.57 -15.38 26.69
C LEU A 298 30.69 -16.28 25.44
N PRO A 299 31.53 -17.33 25.44
CA PRO A 299 31.77 -18.12 24.24
C PRO A 299 30.68 -19.15 23.92
N ASN A 300 29.68 -19.38 24.77
CA ASN A 300 28.79 -20.54 24.63
C ASN A 300 27.30 -20.29 24.88
N LEU A 301 26.84 -19.05 24.90
CA LEU A 301 25.39 -18.76 24.93
C LEU A 301 24.93 -18.31 23.56
N THR A 302 24.62 -19.25 22.68
CA THR A 302 23.86 -18.92 21.47
C THR A 302 22.54 -18.29 21.91
N VAL A 303 22.24 -17.08 21.45
CA VAL A 303 21.03 -16.31 21.77
C VAL A 303 19.74 -17.14 21.60
N ILE A 304 19.76 -18.14 20.71
CA ILE A 304 18.71 -19.13 20.49
C ILE A 304 18.44 -20.00 21.74
N GLN A 305 19.46 -20.39 22.50
CA GLN A 305 19.33 -21.20 23.72
C GLN A 305 18.71 -20.40 24.87
N LEU A 306 19.04 -19.12 25.00
CA LEU A 306 18.36 -18.20 25.91
C LEU A 306 16.88 -18.02 25.52
N TYR A 307 16.58 -17.95 24.22
CA TYR A 307 15.22 -17.78 23.72
C TYR A 307 14.35 -19.03 23.90
N VAL A 308 14.88 -20.22 23.59
CA VAL A 308 14.22 -21.52 23.84
C VAL A 308 13.98 -21.70 25.34
N GLY A 309 14.95 -21.35 26.18
CA GLY A 309 14.81 -21.37 27.62
C GLY A 309 13.71 -20.46 28.14
N MET A 310 13.60 -19.22 27.65
CA MET A 310 12.58 -18.26 28.13
C MET A 310 11.15 -18.59 27.68
N VAL A 311 10.97 -19.17 26.48
CA VAL A 311 9.66 -19.64 26.01
C VAL A 311 9.15 -20.81 26.86
N GLN A 312 10.05 -21.66 27.36
CA GLN A 312 9.71 -22.77 28.24
C GLN A 312 9.26 -22.33 29.65
N TRP A 313 9.55 -21.10 30.05
CA TRP A 313 9.12 -20.50 31.34
C TRP A 313 7.81 -19.71 31.25
N SER A 314 7.23 -19.56 30.05
CA SER A 314 6.02 -18.76 29.82
C SER A 314 4.74 -19.60 29.58
N PHE A 315 4.77 -20.90 29.90
CA PHE A 315 3.60 -21.78 30.00
C PHE A 315 3.28 -22.08 31.45
#